data_AF-A0A4R7TZU2-F1
#
_entry.id   AF-A0A4R7TZU2-F1
#
_cell.length_a   1.000
_cell.length_b   1.000
_cell.length_c   1.000
_cell.angle_alpha   90.00
_cell.angle_beta   90.00
_cell.angle_gamma   90.00
#
_symmetry.space_group_name_H-M   'P 1'
#
loop_
_entity.id
_entity.type
_entity.pdbx_description
1 polymer ?
#
loop_
_entity_poly.entity_id
_entity_poly.type
_entity_poly.pdbx_seq_one_letter_code
_entity_poly.pdbx_strand_id
1 'polypeptide(L)'
;MKKLLFSSMLLASTTFITTISCKNIKPVENNNVVNSETNQYFQQKFVNKALEIKKIMREFNEKYYLFFQEYSNLATLFSELIVEQSIEVLKSNLQKYYDLNFNIENANIEPFSKSLFKLNWLIKTIISRLSDLNFYLENNDFDKNPTKLEDAKIEIDKSYDEFIVNKNYDLKIFEEETPPPLLNVIKLLKDVLEEIKQGKSEGKLLKFYGDYKNAKQNIYDNVNHIDLDKNFNIIFTILNEDTNYSIIEKFLKLLA
;
A
#
# COMPACT_ATOMS: atom_id res chain seq x y z
N MET A 1 -27.81 9.71 -39.75
CA MET A 1 -26.75 10.04 -38.78
C MET A 1 -27.39 10.34 -37.42
N LYS A 2 -27.30 9.41 -36.46
CA LYS A 2 -27.70 9.65 -35.07
C LYS A 2 -26.42 9.87 -34.26
N LYS A 3 -26.24 11.06 -33.69
CA LYS A 3 -25.18 11.37 -32.73
C LYS A 3 -25.50 10.63 -31.44
N LEU A 4 -24.71 9.61 -31.11
CA LEU A 4 -24.66 9.04 -29.77
C LEU A 4 -23.76 9.93 -28.92
N LEU A 5 -24.38 10.70 -28.02
CA LEU A 5 -23.70 11.34 -26.92
C LEU A 5 -23.28 10.24 -25.94
N PHE A 6 -22.01 9.87 -25.97
CA PHE A 6 -21.42 9.10 -24.87
C PHE A 6 -21.42 10.00 -23.64
N SER A 7 -22.36 9.76 -22.74
CA SER A 7 -22.26 10.27 -21.38
C SER A 7 -21.00 9.68 -20.77
N SER A 8 -20.06 10.54 -20.35
CA SER A 8 -18.95 10.14 -19.50
C SER A 8 -19.52 9.49 -18.24
N MET A 9 -19.50 8.15 -18.20
CA MET A 9 -19.56 7.42 -16.93
C MET A 9 -18.30 7.79 -16.16
N LEU A 10 -18.41 8.89 -15.40
CA LEU A 10 -17.64 9.07 -14.18
C LEU A 10 -18.00 7.86 -13.30
N LEU A 11 -17.18 6.81 -13.39
CA LEU A 11 -17.05 5.83 -12.32
C LEU A 11 -16.46 6.62 -11.15
N ALA A 12 -17.33 7.29 -10.40
CA ALA A 12 -17.01 7.71 -9.05
C ALA A 12 -16.62 6.41 -8.34
N SER A 13 -15.32 6.23 -8.10
CA SER A 13 -14.82 5.22 -7.20
C SER A 13 -15.50 5.49 -5.87
N THR A 14 -16.52 4.70 -5.56
CA THR A 14 -17.14 4.65 -4.24
C THR A 14 -16.10 4.04 -3.31
N THR A 15 -15.13 4.85 -2.90
CA THR A 15 -14.37 4.57 -1.70
C THR A 15 -15.39 4.51 -0.58
N PHE A 16 -15.55 3.34 0.03
CA PHE A 16 -16.28 3.21 1.27
C PHE A 16 -15.54 4.04 2.32
N ILE A 17 -15.94 5.30 2.47
CA ILE A 17 -15.61 6.09 3.65
C ILE A 17 -16.43 5.47 4.77
N THR A 18 -15.91 4.44 5.41
CA THR A 18 -16.46 3.90 6.65
C THR A 18 -16.39 5.01 7.70
N THR A 19 -17.51 5.68 7.92
CA THR A 19 -17.73 6.56 9.04
C THR A 19 -17.73 5.72 10.30
N ILE A 20 -16.76 5.95 11.18
CA ILE A 20 -16.84 5.44 12.56
C ILE A 20 -17.97 6.24 13.20
N SER A 21 -19.15 5.64 13.32
CA SER A 21 -20.23 6.20 14.12
C SER A 21 -19.78 6.14 15.58
N CYS A 22 -19.37 7.28 16.13
CA CYS A 22 -19.35 7.46 17.59
C CYS A 22 -20.80 7.44 18.07
N LYS A 23 -21.37 6.25 18.28
CA LYS A 23 -22.58 6.13 19.08
C LYS A 23 -22.21 6.58 20.50
N ASN A 24 -22.91 7.60 20.99
CA ASN A 24 -22.90 7.95 22.41
C ASN A 24 -23.37 6.73 23.20
N ILE A 25 -22.43 6.02 23.82
CA ILE A 25 -22.71 4.91 24.73
C ILE A 25 -23.20 5.55 26.03
N LYS A 26 -24.49 5.39 26.35
CA LYS A 26 -24.99 5.64 27.70
C LYS A 26 -24.35 4.62 28.64
N PRO A 27 -23.89 5.01 29.84
CA PRO A 27 -23.29 4.06 30.77
C PRO A 27 -24.37 3.08 31.24
N VAL A 28 -24.19 1.81 30.88
CA VAL A 28 -24.96 0.71 31.50
C VAL A 28 -24.21 0.38 32.79
N GLU A 29 -24.82 0.70 33.94
CA GLU A 29 -24.39 0.14 35.22
C GLU A 29 -24.58 -1.39 35.14
N ASN A 30 -23.48 -2.15 35.10
CA ASN A 30 -23.54 -3.59 35.32
C ASN A 30 -22.25 -4.12 35.98
N ASN A 31 -22.47 -4.96 36.98
CA ASN A 31 -21.52 -5.47 37.98
C ASN A 31 -20.51 -6.52 37.45
N ASN A 32 -19.76 -6.25 36.38
CA ASN A 32 -18.66 -7.11 35.93
C ASN A 32 -17.33 -6.34 35.84
N VAL A 33 -16.63 -6.23 36.98
CA VAL A 33 -15.29 -5.59 37.06
C VAL A 33 -14.31 -6.20 36.05
N VAL A 34 -14.33 -7.53 35.87
CA VAL A 34 -13.48 -8.28 34.92
C VAL A 34 -13.69 -7.85 33.46
N ASN A 35 -14.93 -7.58 33.04
CA ASN A 35 -15.22 -7.10 31.68
C ASN A 35 -14.71 -5.66 31.50
N SER A 36 -14.81 -4.82 32.53
CA SER A 36 -14.30 -3.45 32.47
C SER A 36 -12.78 -3.37 32.37
N GLU A 37 -12.06 -4.21 33.11
CA GLU A 37 -10.58 -4.25 33.10
C GLU A 37 -10.04 -4.83 31.78
N THR A 38 -10.70 -5.86 31.25
CA THR A 38 -10.36 -6.44 29.94
C THR A 38 -10.54 -5.44 28.83
N ASN A 39 -11.70 -4.76 28.79
CA ASN A 39 -11.97 -3.73 27.79
C ASN A 39 -10.99 -2.57 27.93
N GLN A 40 -10.70 -2.11 29.16
CA GLN A 40 -9.70 -1.07 29.38
C GLN A 40 -8.31 -1.48 28.85
N TYR A 41 -7.88 -2.72 29.08
CA TYR A 41 -6.62 -3.23 28.55
C TYR A 41 -6.60 -3.26 27.03
N PHE A 42 -7.67 -3.77 26.41
CA PHE A 42 -7.82 -3.80 24.96
C PHE A 42 -7.79 -2.39 24.35
N GLN A 43 -8.51 -1.44 24.93
CA GLN A 43 -8.53 -0.05 24.47
C GLN A 43 -7.14 0.59 24.55
N GLN A 44 -6.47 0.44 25.69
CA GLN A 44 -5.18 1.08 25.96
C GLN A 44 -4.05 0.46 25.13
N LYS A 45 -3.96 -0.87 25.08
CA LYS A 45 -2.88 -1.57 24.40
C LYS A 45 -3.10 -1.64 22.90
N PHE A 46 -4.31 -1.96 22.46
CA PHE A 46 -4.60 -2.27 21.07
C PHE A 46 -5.27 -1.10 20.34
N VAL A 47 -6.49 -0.72 20.75
CA VAL A 47 -7.36 0.17 19.95
C VAL A 47 -6.70 1.54 19.72
N ASN A 48 -6.13 2.14 20.75
CA ASN A 48 -5.46 3.43 20.63
C ASN A 48 -4.31 3.39 19.62
N LYS A 49 -3.49 2.33 19.64
CA LYS A 49 -2.36 2.19 18.71
C LYS A 49 -2.86 1.95 17.28
N ALA A 50 -3.88 1.11 17.12
CA ALA A 50 -4.52 0.86 15.83
C ALA A 50 -5.09 2.15 15.21
N LEU A 51 -5.76 2.99 16.00
CA LEU A 51 -6.28 4.28 15.55
C LEU A 51 -5.18 5.26 15.15
N GLU A 52 -4.08 5.31 15.90
CA GLU A 52 -2.92 6.14 15.58
C GLU A 52 -2.30 5.73 14.22
N ILE A 53 -2.09 4.42 14.01
CA ILE A 53 -1.59 3.88 12.75
C ILE A 53 -2.55 4.23 11.61
N LYS A 54 -3.85 3.99 11.77
CA LYS A 54 -4.88 4.32 10.74
C LYS A 54 -4.86 5.81 10.37
N LYS A 55 -4.69 6.70 11.35
CA LYS A 55 -4.62 8.14 11.10
C LYS A 55 -3.43 8.51 10.21
N ILE A 56 -2.24 8.01 10.54
CA ILE A 56 -1.03 8.29 9.76
C ILE A 56 -1.11 7.64 8.38
N MET A 57 -1.60 6.40 8.31
CA MET A 57 -1.73 5.68 7.05
C MET A 57 -2.76 6.29 6.10
N ARG A 58 -3.80 6.95 6.61
CA ARG A 58 -4.74 7.69 5.76
C ARG A 58 -4.06 8.78 4.94
N GLU A 59 -3.21 9.59 5.60
CA GLU A 59 -2.47 10.65 4.91
C GLU A 59 -1.44 10.09 3.92
N PHE A 60 -0.79 8.97 4.27
CA PHE A 60 0.12 8.32 3.35
C PHE A 60 -0.63 7.76 2.13
N ASN A 61 -1.74 7.05 2.35
CA ASN A 61 -2.55 6.49 1.27
C ASN A 61 -3.12 7.58 0.36
N GLU A 62 -3.56 8.71 0.89
CA GLU A 62 -4.00 9.85 0.08
C GLU A 62 -2.95 10.27 -0.96
N LYS A 63 -1.66 10.22 -0.60
CA LYS A 63 -0.56 10.60 -1.48
C LYS A 63 -0.10 9.47 -2.41
N TYR A 64 -0.01 8.24 -1.88
CA TYR A 64 0.66 7.13 -2.56
C TYR A 64 -0.29 6.10 -3.19
N TYR A 65 -1.60 6.20 -2.96
CA TYR A 65 -2.57 5.29 -3.56
C TYR A 65 -2.56 5.38 -5.09
N LEU A 66 -2.50 6.60 -5.63
CA LEU A 66 -2.38 6.79 -7.08
C LEU A 66 -1.07 6.22 -7.63
N PHE A 67 0.05 6.36 -6.91
CA PHE A 67 1.29 5.70 -7.31
C PHE A 67 1.09 4.18 -7.44
N PHE A 68 0.51 3.53 -6.42
CA PHE A 68 0.28 2.09 -6.42
C PHE A 68 -0.60 1.64 -7.59
N GLN A 69 -1.70 2.36 -7.86
CA GLN A 69 -2.59 2.06 -8.97
C GLN A 69 -1.87 2.20 -10.31
N GLU A 70 -1.22 3.33 -10.54
CA GLU A 70 -0.62 3.61 -11.85
C GLU A 70 0.62 2.77 -12.11
N TYR A 71 1.40 2.44 -11.08
CA TYR A 71 2.54 1.52 -11.21
C TYR A 71 2.08 0.11 -11.58
N SER A 72 1.00 -0.38 -10.94
CA SER A 72 0.41 -1.69 -11.26
C SER A 72 -0.20 -1.72 -12.67
N ASN A 73 -0.85 -0.62 -13.08
CA ASN A 73 -1.36 -0.47 -14.45
C ASN A 73 -0.22 -0.53 -15.47
N LEU A 74 0.85 0.23 -15.27
CA LEU A 74 2.00 0.20 -16.19
C LEU A 74 2.60 -1.19 -16.33
N ALA A 75 2.85 -1.90 -15.22
CA ALA A 75 3.40 -3.25 -15.26
C ALA A 75 2.52 -4.19 -16.09
N THR A 76 1.20 -4.10 -15.93
CA THR A 76 0.23 -4.91 -16.68
C THR A 76 0.22 -4.54 -18.15
N LEU A 77 0.07 -3.25 -18.47
CA LEU A 77 -0.03 -2.75 -19.84
C LEU A 77 1.25 -3.01 -20.64
N PHE A 78 2.44 -2.90 -20.02
CA PHE A 78 3.68 -3.28 -20.70
C PHE A 78 3.72 -4.77 -21.02
N SER A 79 3.31 -5.63 -20.08
CA SER A 79 3.28 -7.07 -20.30
C SER A 79 2.34 -7.43 -21.47
N GLU A 80 1.15 -6.83 -21.50
CA GLU A 80 0.18 -6.99 -22.59
C GLU A 80 0.74 -6.51 -23.93
N LEU A 81 1.30 -5.29 -23.97
CA LEU A 81 1.90 -4.72 -25.18
C LEU A 81 3.03 -5.59 -25.75
N ILE A 82 3.85 -6.20 -24.89
CA ILE A 82 4.91 -7.10 -25.34
C ILE A 82 4.32 -8.37 -25.98
N VAL A 83 3.25 -8.93 -25.40
CA VAL A 83 2.57 -10.11 -25.94
C VAL A 83 1.92 -9.80 -27.29
N GLU A 84 1.29 -8.64 -27.42
CA GLU A 84 0.60 -8.20 -28.63
C GLU A 84 1.54 -7.76 -29.76
N GLN A 85 2.80 -7.45 -29.44
CA GLN A 85 3.74 -6.92 -30.41
C GLN A 85 4.14 -7.99 -31.45
N SER A 86 3.75 -7.76 -32.70
CA SER A 86 3.99 -8.69 -33.81
C SER A 86 5.36 -8.51 -34.46
N ILE A 87 5.98 -7.34 -34.31
CA ILE A 87 7.31 -7.05 -34.86
C ILE A 87 8.37 -7.44 -33.83
N GLU A 88 9.13 -8.50 -34.11
CA GLU A 88 10.06 -9.12 -33.15
C GLU A 88 11.11 -8.16 -32.58
N VAL A 89 11.68 -7.29 -33.42
CA VAL A 89 12.66 -6.29 -32.96
C VAL A 89 12.05 -5.33 -31.95
N LEU A 90 10.83 -4.86 -32.20
CA LEU A 90 10.12 -3.95 -31.31
C LEU A 90 9.72 -4.65 -30.01
N LYS A 91 9.28 -5.90 -30.12
CA LYS A 91 8.94 -6.76 -28.98
C LYS A 91 10.14 -6.95 -28.06
N SER A 92 11.28 -7.35 -28.63
CA SER A 92 12.54 -7.55 -27.90
C SER A 92 13.00 -6.28 -27.18
N ASN A 93 12.87 -5.10 -27.81
CA ASN A 93 13.21 -3.83 -27.18
C ASN A 93 12.29 -3.46 -26.01
N LEU A 94 10.98 -3.69 -26.15
CA LEU A 94 10.01 -3.47 -25.07
C LEU A 94 10.22 -4.45 -23.91
N GLN A 95 10.45 -5.73 -24.21
CA GLN A 95 10.75 -6.75 -23.22
C GLN A 95 11.98 -6.38 -22.41
N LYS A 96 13.06 -5.92 -23.05
CA LYS A 96 14.26 -5.45 -22.35
C LYS A 96 13.96 -4.32 -21.37
N TYR A 97 13.14 -3.35 -21.76
CA TYR A 97 12.73 -2.27 -20.86
C TYR A 97 11.90 -2.79 -19.68
N TYR A 98 10.91 -3.65 -19.96
CA TYR A 98 10.08 -4.27 -18.94
C TYR A 98 10.92 -5.07 -17.93
N ASP A 99 11.85 -5.87 -18.43
CA ASP A 99 12.70 -6.71 -17.60
C ASP A 99 13.57 -5.89 -16.65
N LEU A 100 14.08 -4.74 -17.09
CA LEU A 100 14.91 -3.87 -16.26
C LEU A 100 14.09 -3.07 -15.23
N ASN A 101 12.79 -2.92 -15.41
CA ASN A 101 11.99 -1.93 -14.67
C ASN A 101 10.78 -2.47 -13.91
N PHE A 102 10.26 -3.63 -14.32
CA PHE A 102 8.99 -4.18 -13.80
C PHE A 102 9.07 -5.68 -13.49
N ASN A 103 10.01 -6.42 -14.10
CA ASN A 103 10.18 -7.85 -13.83
C ASN A 103 11.09 -8.09 -12.60
N ILE A 104 10.49 -8.37 -11.45
CA ILE A 104 11.24 -8.59 -10.20
C ILE A 104 12.09 -9.87 -10.22
N GLU A 105 11.75 -10.84 -11.07
CA GLU A 105 12.49 -12.09 -11.23
C GLU A 105 13.76 -11.92 -12.07
N ASN A 106 13.87 -10.80 -12.81
CA ASN A 106 15.06 -10.52 -13.58
C ASN A 106 16.24 -10.20 -12.64
N ALA A 107 17.31 -10.99 -12.76
CA ALA A 107 18.56 -10.78 -12.02
C ALA A 107 19.19 -9.40 -12.25
N ASN A 108 18.89 -8.76 -13.38
CA ASN A 108 19.43 -7.45 -13.77
C ASN A 108 18.43 -6.30 -13.58
N ILE A 109 17.34 -6.49 -12.82
CA ILE A 109 16.42 -5.38 -12.53
C ILE A 109 17.18 -4.19 -11.95
N GLU A 110 16.89 -3.00 -12.45
CA GLU A 110 17.55 -1.76 -12.00
C GLU A 110 17.27 -1.52 -10.51
N PRO A 111 18.28 -1.15 -9.69
CA PRO A 111 18.09 -0.98 -8.25
C PRO A 111 16.97 0.01 -7.88
N PHE A 112 16.87 1.12 -8.62
CA PHE A 112 15.81 2.11 -8.40
C PHE A 112 14.42 1.52 -8.68
N SER A 113 14.29 0.77 -9.78
CA SER A 113 13.06 0.09 -10.15
C SER A 113 12.67 -0.99 -9.15
N LYS A 114 13.65 -1.70 -8.56
CA LYS A 114 13.43 -2.61 -7.44
C LYS A 114 12.84 -1.88 -6.22
N SER A 115 13.32 -0.69 -5.87
CA SER A 115 12.74 0.12 -4.79
C SER A 115 11.30 0.56 -5.10
N LEU A 116 10.98 0.91 -6.36
CA LEU A 116 9.60 1.21 -6.77
C LEU A 116 8.68 -0.01 -6.64
N PHE A 117 9.18 -1.19 -7.04
CA PHE A 117 8.44 -2.44 -6.92
C PHE A 117 8.18 -2.81 -5.45
N LYS A 118 9.19 -2.65 -4.58
CA LYS A 118 9.02 -2.79 -3.12
C LYS A 118 7.98 -1.81 -2.58
N LEU A 119 8.02 -0.54 -2.99
CA LEU A 119 7.05 0.47 -2.57
C LEU A 119 5.62 0.06 -2.95
N ASN A 120 5.42 -0.41 -4.19
CA ASN A 120 4.14 -0.91 -4.67
C ASN A 120 3.61 -2.07 -3.80
N TRP A 121 4.47 -3.05 -3.51
CA TRP A 121 4.13 -4.19 -2.65
C TRP A 121 3.79 -3.77 -1.21
N LEU A 122 4.57 -2.85 -0.64
CA LEU A 122 4.35 -2.35 0.72
C LEU A 122 3.02 -1.61 0.84
N ILE A 123 2.68 -0.76 -0.14
CA ILE A 123 1.38 -0.06 -0.17
C ILE A 123 0.23 -1.08 -0.22
N LYS A 124 0.30 -2.07 -1.12
CA LYS A 124 -0.70 -3.14 -1.23
C LYS A 124 -0.87 -3.89 0.08
N THR A 125 0.25 -4.26 0.69
CA THR A 125 0.29 -5.03 1.95
C THR A 125 -0.32 -4.23 3.10
N ILE A 126 0.00 -2.95 3.21
CA ILE A 126 -0.59 -2.08 4.24
C ILE A 126 -2.08 -1.90 4.03
N ILE A 127 -2.54 -1.70 2.78
CA ILE A 127 -3.99 -1.60 2.49
C ILE A 127 -4.71 -2.88 2.92
N SER A 128 -4.18 -4.05 2.56
CA SER A 128 -4.75 -5.35 2.96
C SER A 128 -4.80 -5.48 4.48
N ARG A 129 -3.67 -5.25 5.17
CA ARG A 129 -3.59 -5.42 6.62
C ARG A 129 -4.47 -4.41 7.39
N LEU A 130 -4.61 -3.18 6.89
CA LEU A 130 -5.53 -2.19 7.47
C LEU A 130 -7.00 -2.63 7.32
N SER A 131 -7.34 -3.30 6.22
CA SER A 131 -8.66 -3.90 6.03
C SER A 131 -8.90 -5.03 7.05
N ASP A 132 -7.95 -5.96 7.19
CA ASP A 132 -8.03 -7.06 8.16
C ASP A 132 -8.17 -6.52 9.59
N LEU A 133 -7.38 -5.49 9.93
CA LEU A 133 -7.44 -4.79 11.22
C LEU A 133 -8.81 -4.14 11.46
N ASN A 134 -9.40 -3.50 10.45
CA ASN A 134 -10.74 -2.91 10.59
C ASN A 134 -11.78 -3.99 10.85
N PHE A 135 -11.74 -5.07 10.07
CA PHE A 135 -12.64 -6.20 10.25
C PHE A 135 -12.50 -6.80 11.65
N TYR A 136 -11.27 -6.99 12.13
CA TYR A 136 -11.01 -7.47 13.48
C TYR A 136 -11.59 -6.53 14.54
N LEU A 137 -11.33 -5.22 14.44
CA LEU A 137 -11.86 -4.24 15.40
C LEU A 137 -13.39 -4.13 15.40
N GLU A 138 -14.05 -4.39 14.27
CA GLU A 138 -15.51 -4.34 14.15
C GLU A 138 -16.19 -5.61 14.68
N ASN A 139 -15.52 -6.76 14.60
CA ASN A 139 -16.11 -8.06 14.92
C ASN A 139 -15.58 -8.67 16.22
N ASN A 140 -14.59 -8.04 16.86
CA ASN A 140 -14.09 -8.55 18.13
C ASN A 140 -15.09 -8.27 19.26
N ASP A 141 -15.50 -9.36 19.92
CA ASP A 141 -16.51 -9.38 20.97
C ASP A 141 -15.90 -9.68 22.36
N PHE A 142 -14.77 -9.07 22.71
CA PHE A 142 -14.20 -9.17 24.08
C PHE A 142 -15.19 -8.76 25.18
N ASP A 143 -16.24 -8.00 24.85
CA ASP A 143 -17.31 -7.61 25.77
C ASP A 143 -18.35 -8.73 26.02
N LYS A 144 -18.44 -9.76 25.17
CA LYS A 144 -19.57 -10.72 25.17
C LYS A 144 -19.29 -12.05 25.85
N ASN A 145 -18.01 -12.43 26.05
CA ASN A 145 -17.66 -13.71 26.68
C ASN A 145 -16.74 -13.49 27.90
N PRO A 146 -17.18 -13.84 29.12
CA PRO A 146 -16.34 -13.72 30.30
C PRO A 146 -15.27 -14.83 30.31
N THR A 147 -14.11 -14.53 29.75
CA THR A 147 -12.85 -15.23 30.03
C THR A 147 -12.21 -14.68 31.30
N LYS A 148 -11.34 -15.45 31.95
CA LYS A 148 -10.51 -14.89 33.03
C LYS A 148 -9.67 -13.75 32.44
N LEU A 149 -9.46 -12.68 33.21
CA LEU A 149 -8.73 -11.49 32.76
C LEU A 149 -7.36 -11.84 32.15
N GLU A 150 -6.67 -12.81 32.74
CA GLU A 150 -5.37 -13.31 32.31
C GLU A 150 -5.44 -13.96 30.92
N ASP A 151 -6.45 -14.80 30.68
CA ASP A 151 -6.67 -15.45 29.40
C ASP A 151 -7.01 -14.42 28.31
N ALA A 152 -7.85 -13.43 28.65
CA ALA A 152 -8.20 -12.34 27.75
C ALA A 152 -6.97 -11.47 27.40
N LYS A 153 -6.10 -11.16 28.36
CA LYS A 153 -4.85 -10.43 28.10
C LYS A 153 -3.93 -11.19 27.15
N ILE A 154 -3.81 -12.51 27.30
CA ILE A 154 -3.01 -13.34 26.38
C ILE A 154 -3.56 -13.29 24.96
N GLU A 155 -4.88 -13.36 24.79
CA GLU A 155 -5.53 -13.27 23.47
C GLU A 155 -5.37 -11.87 22.84
N ILE A 156 -5.53 -10.81 23.63
CA ILE A 156 -5.28 -9.43 23.20
C ILE A 156 -3.83 -9.26 22.76
N ASP A 157 -2.88 -9.83 23.50
CA ASP A 157 -1.45 -9.74 23.20
C ASP A 157 -1.10 -10.48 21.92
N LYS A 158 -1.64 -11.69 21.74
CA LYS A 158 -1.47 -12.45 20.50
C LYS A 158 -2.01 -11.68 19.29
N SER A 159 -3.18 -11.08 19.44
CA SER A 159 -3.80 -10.29 18.37
C SER A 159 -3.00 -9.01 18.11
N TYR A 160 -2.46 -8.38 19.16
CA TYR A 160 -1.59 -7.22 19.01
C TYR A 160 -0.33 -7.58 18.20
N ASP A 161 0.28 -8.73 18.49
CA ASP A 161 1.45 -9.21 17.77
C ASP A 161 1.14 -9.53 16.30
N GLU A 162 -0.06 -10.06 16.01
CA GLU A 162 -0.52 -10.38 14.66
C GLU A 162 -0.78 -9.14 13.80
N PHE A 163 -1.46 -8.12 14.36
CA PHE A 163 -1.93 -6.97 13.59
C PHE A 163 -1.03 -5.74 13.69
N ILE A 164 -0.44 -5.49 14.86
CA ILE A 164 0.24 -4.24 15.17
C ILE A 164 1.74 -4.39 15.03
N VAL A 165 2.38 -5.24 15.83
CA VAL A 165 3.84 -5.40 15.80
C VAL A 165 4.30 -6.69 16.44
N ASN A 166 5.21 -7.40 15.78
CA ASN A 166 5.91 -8.53 16.37
C ASN A 166 7.42 -8.32 16.24
N LYS A 167 8.10 -8.23 17.38
CA LYS A 167 9.55 -7.95 17.45
C LYS A 167 10.42 -9.08 16.88
N ASN A 168 9.90 -10.30 16.87
CA ASN A 168 10.60 -11.49 16.39
C ASN A 168 10.23 -11.82 14.94
N TYR A 169 9.41 -10.99 14.29
CA TYR A 169 8.98 -11.21 12.92
C TYR A 169 10.07 -10.82 11.93
N ASP A 170 10.57 -11.81 11.18
CA ASP A 170 11.49 -11.61 10.07
C ASP A 170 10.69 -11.38 8.78
N LEU A 171 10.56 -10.11 8.40
CA LEU A 171 9.75 -9.70 7.25
C LEU A 171 10.48 -9.98 5.94
N LYS A 172 9.88 -10.80 5.08
CA LYS A 172 10.41 -11.16 3.76
C LYS A 172 9.52 -10.63 2.64
N ILE A 173 9.96 -9.56 1.98
CA ILE A 173 9.22 -8.97 0.86
C ILE A 173 8.96 -10.04 -0.22
N PHE A 174 7.73 -10.09 -0.73
CA PHE A 174 7.26 -11.00 -1.79
C PHE A 174 7.05 -12.46 -1.38
N GLU A 175 7.46 -12.88 -0.18
CA GLU A 175 7.32 -14.28 0.28
C GLU A 175 6.16 -14.49 1.27
N GLU A 176 5.53 -13.41 1.73
CA GLU A 176 4.50 -13.47 2.76
C GLU A 176 3.15 -13.99 2.21
N GLU A 177 2.69 -15.12 2.73
CA GLU A 177 1.35 -15.66 2.45
C GLU A 177 0.25 -14.86 3.16
N THR A 178 0.51 -14.44 4.39
CA THR A 178 -0.38 -13.59 5.20
C THR A 178 0.23 -12.21 5.36
N PRO A 179 -0.56 -11.12 5.33
CA PRO A 179 0.00 -9.80 5.53
C PRO A 179 0.75 -9.70 6.88
N PRO A 180 1.90 -9.02 6.96
CA PRO A 180 2.65 -8.88 8.21
C PRO A 180 2.01 -7.88 9.18
N PRO A 181 2.49 -7.80 10.43
CA PRO A 181 2.05 -6.77 11.37
C PRO A 181 2.41 -5.35 10.87
N LEU A 182 1.53 -4.37 11.08
CA LEU A 182 1.63 -3.05 10.44
C LEU A 182 2.94 -2.31 10.72
N LEU A 183 3.42 -2.31 11.96
CA LEU A 183 4.66 -1.57 12.29
C LEU A 183 5.90 -2.22 11.69
N ASN A 184 5.93 -3.55 11.52
CA ASN A 184 6.99 -4.24 10.80
C ASN A 184 7.04 -3.78 9.33
N VAL A 185 5.87 -3.67 8.68
CA VAL A 185 5.76 -3.18 7.30
C VAL A 185 6.11 -1.69 7.19
N ILE A 186 5.64 -0.85 8.12
CA ILE A 186 5.91 0.59 8.15
C ILE A 186 7.41 0.87 8.33
N LYS A 187 8.10 0.09 9.16
CA LYS A 187 9.55 0.19 9.30
C LYS A 187 10.27 0.02 7.96
N LEU A 188 9.88 -0.99 7.19
CA LEU A 188 10.47 -1.24 5.87
C LEU A 188 10.06 -0.20 4.82
N LEU A 189 8.82 0.30 4.90
CA LEU A 189 8.35 1.40 4.07
C LEU A 189 9.19 2.66 4.23
N LYS A 190 9.56 3.02 5.47
CA LYS A 190 10.48 4.13 5.70
C LYS A 190 11.79 3.95 4.92
N ASP A 191 12.41 2.79 5.04
CA ASP A 191 13.73 2.53 4.44
C ASP A 191 13.64 2.57 2.90
N VAL A 192 12.57 2.02 2.31
CA VAL A 192 12.32 2.09 0.86
C VAL A 192 12.07 3.53 0.38
N LEU A 193 11.35 4.35 1.15
CA LEU A 193 11.15 5.76 0.81
C LEU A 193 12.46 6.55 0.86
N GLU A 194 13.36 6.22 1.80
CA GLU A 194 14.71 6.78 1.87
C GLU A 194 15.58 6.34 0.68
N GLU A 195 15.53 5.06 0.28
CA GLU A 195 16.18 4.55 -0.94
C GLU A 195 15.72 5.33 -2.20
N ILE A 196 14.41 5.51 -2.36
CA ILE A 196 13.83 6.23 -3.50
C ILE A 196 14.27 7.69 -3.50
N LYS A 197 14.23 8.35 -2.34
CA LYS A 197 14.67 9.73 -2.18
C LYS A 197 16.15 9.90 -2.55
N GLN A 198 17.01 8.98 -2.10
CA GLN A 198 18.42 8.99 -2.47
C GLN A 198 18.58 8.80 -3.99
N GLY A 199 17.90 7.81 -4.57
CA GLY A 199 17.90 7.58 -6.03
C GLY A 199 17.44 8.79 -6.84
N LYS A 200 16.44 9.56 -6.35
CA LYS A 200 16.03 10.82 -6.98
C LYS A 200 17.18 11.83 -7.00
N SER A 201 17.89 12.01 -5.89
CA SER A 201 19.01 12.95 -5.79
C SER A 201 20.16 12.59 -6.74
N GLU A 202 20.30 11.31 -7.06
CA GLU A 202 21.27 10.77 -8.03
C GLU A 202 20.75 10.76 -9.48
N GLY A 203 19.58 11.34 -9.75
CA GLY A 203 18.99 11.42 -11.09
C GLY A 203 18.36 10.12 -11.60
N LYS A 204 18.18 9.09 -10.75
CA LYS A 204 17.61 7.80 -11.16
C LYS A 204 16.15 7.89 -11.61
N LEU A 205 15.36 8.79 -11.01
CA LEU A 205 13.98 9.04 -11.45
C LEU A 205 13.91 9.63 -12.87
N LEU A 206 14.82 10.56 -13.19
CA LEU A 206 14.91 11.12 -14.54
C LEU A 206 15.39 10.08 -15.55
N LYS A 207 16.36 9.23 -15.17
CA LYS A 207 16.78 8.09 -16.01
C LYS A 207 15.61 7.13 -16.24
N PHE A 208 14.88 6.74 -15.19
CA PHE A 208 13.71 5.85 -15.30
C PHE A 208 12.68 6.39 -16.30
N TYR A 209 12.38 7.69 -16.25
CA TYR A 209 11.48 8.34 -17.20
C TYR A 209 12.08 8.47 -18.62
N GLY A 210 13.38 8.75 -18.74
CA GLY A 210 14.07 8.81 -20.04
C GLY A 210 14.11 7.44 -20.73
N ASP A 211 14.42 6.39 -19.97
CA ASP A 211 14.43 4.99 -20.44
C ASP A 211 13.03 4.59 -20.94
N TYR A 212 11.98 5.01 -20.24
CA TYR A 212 10.59 4.86 -20.71
C TYR A 212 10.37 5.55 -22.06
N LYS A 213 10.75 6.83 -22.22
CA LYS A 213 10.53 7.56 -23.48
C LYS A 213 11.24 6.92 -24.66
N ASN A 214 12.41 6.32 -24.43
CA ASN A 214 13.12 5.53 -25.44
C ASN A 214 12.38 4.22 -25.75
N ALA A 215 11.93 3.50 -24.72
CA ALA A 215 11.19 2.25 -24.89
C ALA A 215 9.89 2.45 -25.66
N LYS A 216 9.14 3.53 -25.35
CA LYS A 216 7.88 3.91 -26.00
C LYS A 216 7.98 4.02 -27.53
N GLN A 217 9.13 4.40 -28.08
CA GLN A 217 9.33 4.45 -29.53
C GLN A 217 9.17 3.09 -30.21
N ASN A 218 9.24 2.00 -29.45
CA ASN A 218 9.07 0.63 -29.93
C ASN A 218 7.63 0.10 -29.77
N ILE A 219 6.70 0.92 -29.28
CA ILE A 219 5.28 0.53 -29.25
C ILE A 219 4.72 0.75 -30.65
N TYR A 220 4.28 -0.34 -31.29
CA TYR A 220 3.62 -0.24 -32.59
C TYR A 220 2.20 0.27 -32.37
N ASP A 221 1.87 1.38 -33.03
CA ASP A 221 0.61 2.12 -32.85
C ASP A 221 -0.55 1.34 -33.51
N ASN A 222 -1.03 0.31 -32.83
CA ASN A 222 -2.27 -0.39 -33.20
C ASN A 222 -3.40 0.31 -32.43
N VAL A 223 -4.33 0.93 -33.16
CA VAL A 223 -5.64 1.60 -32.86
C VAL A 223 -6.21 1.62 -31.42
N ASN A 224 -5.84 0.71 -30.52
CA ASN A 224 -6.12 0.73 -29.10
C ASN A 224 -5.10 1.63 -28.36
N HIS A 225 -5.40 2.93 -28.31
CA HIS A 225 -4.61 3.95 -27.62
C HIS A 225 -4.42 3.68 -26.10
N ILE A 226 -3.43 2.87 -25.73
CA ILE A 226 -2.99 2.77 -24.34
C ILE A 226 -2.11 3.99 -24.03
N ASP A 227 -2.68 4.99 -23.36
CA ASP A 227 -1.97 6.19 -22.94
C ASP A 227 -1.10 5.92 -21.69
N LEU A 228 0.05 5.27 -21.91
CA LEU A 228 1.06 5.04 -20.87
C LEU A 228 1.66 6.35 -20.33
N ASP A 229 1.65 7.43 -21.11
CA ASP A 229 2.24 8.70 -20.70
C ASP A 229 1.52 9.27 -19.49
N LYS A 230 0.20 9.13 -19.45
CA LYS A 230 -0.60 9.55 -18.29
C LYS A 230 -0.17 8.82 -17.02
N ASN A 231 -0.05 7.49 -17.05
CA ASN A 231 0.33 6.70 -15.88
C ASN A 231 1.75 7.07 -15.41
N PHE A 232 2.71 7.18 -16.34
CA PHE A 232 4.08 7.61 -16.01
C PHE A 232 4.14 9.01 -15.42
N ASN A 233 3.40 9.96 -15.98
CA ASN A 233 3.41 11.34 -15.48
C ASN A 233 2.85 11.43 -14.06
N ILE A 234 1.84 10.64 -13.72
CA ILE A 234 1.31 10.56 -12.36
C ILE A 234 2.37 10.00 -11.40
N ILE A 235 3.00 8.86 -11.74
CA ILE A 235 4.07 8.26 -10.94
C ILE A 235 5.23 9.25 -10.78
N PHE A 236 5.67 9.86 -11.87
CA PHE A 236 6.76 10.83 -11.87
C PHE A 236 6.43 12.01 -10.97
N THR A 237 5.21 12.55 -11.06
CA THR A 237 4.77 13.69 -10.23
C THR A 237 4.76 13.31 -8.75
N ILE A 238 4.12 12.19 -8.38
CA ILE A 238 4.04 11.73 -6.99
C ILE A 238 5.43 11.46 -6.41
N LEU A 239 6.30 10.80 -7.19
CA LEU A 239 7.67 10.54 -6.76
C LEU A 239 8.50 11.81 -6.72
N ASN A 240 8.26 12.79 -7.60
CA ASN A 240 9.04 14.02 -7.68
C ASN A 240 8.67 15.04 -6.61
N GLU A 241 7.39 15.11 -6.22
CA GLU A 241 6.97 15.79 -5.00
C GLU A 241 7.86 15.34 -3.85
N ASP A 242 8.27 16.28 -2.99
CA ASP A 242 9.13 15.94 -1.85
C ASP A 242 8.42 14.85 -1.05
N THR A 243 9.01 13.65 -1.08
CA THR A 243 8.71 12.51 -0.21
C THR A 243 8.63 13.09 1.20
N ASN A 244 7.41 13.36 1.64
CA ASN A 244 7.17 14.31 2.71
C ASN A 244 7.90 13.83 3.96
N TYR A 245 8.99 14.50 4.34
CA TYR A 245 9.71 14.24 5.59
C TYR A 245 8.74 14.13 6.77
N SER A 246 7.67 14.94 6.75
CA SER A 246 6.59 14.89 7.73
C SER A 246 5.94 13.50 7.88
N ILE A 247 5.79 12.71 6.82
CA ILE A 247 5.23 11.36 6.89
C ILE A 247 6.25 10.37 7.46
N ILE A 248 7.52 10.46 7.03
CA ILE A 248 8.61 9.63 7.58
C ILE A 248 8.79 9.92 9.07
N GLU A 249 8.73 11.19 9.49
CA GLU A 249 8.77 11.59 10.89
C GLU A 249 7.57 11.08 11.69
N LYS A 250 6.37 11.06 11.09
CA LYS A 250 5.19 10.44 11.71
C LYS A 250 5.37 8.93 11.89
N PHE A 251 5.98 8.24 10.93
CA PHE A 251 6.34 6.83 11.07
C PHE A 251 7.37 6.61 12.18
N LEU A 252 8.39 7.48 12.30
CA LEU A 252 9.36 7.40 13.39
C LEU A 252 8.70 7.50 14.77
N LYS A 253 7.69 8.37 14.93
CA LYS A 253 6.91 8.45 16.18
C LYS A 253 6.12 7.18 16.48
N LEU A 254 5.66 6.44 15.46
CA LEU A 254 4.98 5.17 15.66
C LEU A 254 5.93 4.05 16.15
N LEU A 255 7.21 4.15 15.77
CA LEU A 255 8.25 3.13 16.00
C LEU A 255 9.11 3.40 17.24
N ALA A 256 8.99 4.57 17.88
CA ALA A 256 9.62 4.94 19.14
C ALA A 256 8.82 4.43 20.34
#